data_AF-A0A5P8K6M8-F1
#
_entry.id   AF-A0A5P8K6M8-F1
#
_cell.length_a   1.000
_cell.length_b   1.000
_cell.length_c   1.000
_cell.angle_alpha   90.00
_cell.angle_beta   90.00
_cell.angle_gamma   90.00
#
_symmetry.space_group_name_H-M   'P 1'
#
loop_
_entity.id
_entity.type
_entity.pdbx_description
1 polymer ?
#
loop_
_entity_poly.entity_id
_entity_poly.type
_entity_poly.pdbx_seq_one_letter_code
_entity_poly.pdbx_strand_id
1 'polypeptide(L)'
;MNVVVYDTGMLMALVGQDRRAHVLHKGFVAARGHKPIIPGPALSQAWRTSPKTAYAWKRLLADVVVYPVARARNLDNVPRCLPCASGVDTEGWKTLGDMIGAAALPPKKRPDPVDALAVLIAAGHGGGSILTSDRDDIQAYAATLPGSGVSAVAV
;
A
#
# COMPACT_ATOMS: atom_id res chain seq x y z
N MET A 1 -8.92 -8.14 9.23
CA MET A 1 -9.71 -6.92 8.98
C MET A 1 -9.39 -6.49 7.57
N ASN A 2 -10.37 -6.29 6.68
CA ASN A 2 -10.05 -6.01 5.27
C ASN A 2 -9.48 -4.59 5.13
N VAL A 3 -8.18 -4.49 4.82
CA VAL A 3 -7.49 -3.20 4.62
C VAL A 3 -7.35 -2.89 3.14
N VAL A 4 -7.05 -1.63 2.86
CA VAL A 4 -6.72 -1.18 1.51
C VAL A 4 -5.32 -0.62 1.51
N VAL A 5 -4.47 -1.10 0.61
CA VAL A 5 -3.09 -0.61 0.42
C VAL A 5 -3.01 0.09 -0.93
N TYR A 6 -2.39 1.25 -0.98
CA TYR A 6 -2.11 1.98 -2.22
C TYR A 6 -0.67 1.73 -2.63
N ASP A 7 -0.48 1.19 -3.83
CA ASP A 7 0.83 1.13 -4.47
C ASP A 7 1.21 2.50 -5.06
N THR A 8 2.38 2.57 -5.69
CA THR A 8 2.87 3.78 -6.36
C THR A 8 1.94 4.24 -7.49
N GLY A 9 1.38 3.30 -8.29
CA GLY A 9 0.47 3.60 -9.39
C GLY A 9 -0.81 4.32 -8.95
N MET A 10 -1.43 3.86 -7.87
CA MET A 10 -2.61 4.48 -7.27
C MET A 10 -2.31 5.89 -6.75
N LEU A 11 -1.15 6.11 -6.12
CA LEU A 11 -0.76 7.45 -5.68
C LEU A 11 -0.60 8.41 -6.86
N MET A 12 0.07 7.95 -7.92
CA MET A 12 0.25 8.73 -9.14
C MET A 12 -1.09 9.04 -9.82
N ALA A 13 -2.00 8.08 -9.89
CA ALA A 13 -3.34 8.26 -10.44
C ALA A 13 -4.16 9.30 -9.65
N LEU A 14 -4.16 9.22 -8.32
CA LEU A 14 -4.85 10.19 -7.45
C LEU A 14 -4.30 11.61 -7.60
N VAL A 15 -2.98 11.77 -7.61
CA VAL A 15 -2.35 13.08 -7.76
C VAL A 15 -2.54 13.62 -9.18
N GLY A 16 -2.55 12.72 -10.17
CA GLY A 16 -2.86 13.00 -11.58
C GLY A 16 -4.33 13.29 -11.87
N GLN A 17 -5.21 13.35 -10.86
CA GLN A 17 -6.64 13.61 -11.00
C GLN A 17 -7.41 12.53 -11.77
N ASP A 18 -6.93 11.28 -11.76
CA ASP A 18 -7.66 10.19 -12.38
C ASP A 18 -9.03 9.97 -11.70
N ARG A 19 -10.08 9.90 -12.52
CA ARG A 19 -11.46 9.82 -12.05
C ARG A 19 -11.74 8.51 -11.32
N ARG A 20 -11.24 7.39 -11.83
CA ARG A 20 -11.48 6.05 -11.26
C ARG A 20 -10.78 5.91 -9.92
N ALA A 21 -9.52 6.33 -9.84
CA ALA A 21 -8.75 6.39 -8.60
C ALA A 21 -9.48 7.22 -7.53
N HIS A 22 -9.99 8.39 -7.89
CA HIS A 22 -10.76 9.22 -6.95
C HIS A 22 -12.08 8.59 -6.49
N VAL A 23 -12.80 7.89 -7.37
CA VAL A 23 -14.03 7.15 -7.00
C VAL A 23 -13.70 6.04 -6.01
N LEU A 24 -12.67 5.24 -6.29
CA LEU A 24 -12.22 4.16 -5.40
C LEU A 24 -11.79 4.70 -4.04
N HIS A 25 -10.94 5.74 -4.02
CA HIS A 25 -10.50 6.38 -2.78
C HIS A 25 -11.66 6.89 -1.94
N LYS A 26 -12.60 7.63 -2.55
CA LYS A 26 -13.78 8.16 -1.84
C LYS A 26 -14.66 7.03 -1.30
N GLY A 27 -14.86 5.96 -2.07
CA GLY A 27 -15.64 4.80 -1.64
C GLY A 27 -15.09 4.16 -0.37
N PHE A 28 -13.76 3.95 -0.31
CA PHE A 28 -13.12 3.36 0.86
C PHE A 28 -13.12 4.29 2.07
N VAL A 29 -12.84 5.58 1.88
CA VAL A 29 -12.89 6.56 2.98
C VAL A 29 -14.32 6.67 3.54
N ALA A 30 -15.34 6.65 2.68
CA ALA A 30 -16.74 6.73 3.09
C ALA A 30 -17.23 5.48 3.86
N ALA A 31 -16.64 4.31 3.60
CA ALA A 31 -16.99 3.06 4.29
C ALA A 31 -16.58 3.05 5.79
N ARG A 32 -15.84 4.07 6.27
CA ARG A 32 -15.43 4.25 7.68
C ARG A 32 -14.75 3.02 8.33
N GLY A 33 -14.05 2.24 7.52
CA GLY A 33 -13.21 1.13 7.97
C GLY A 33 -11.81 1.58 8.40
N HIS A 34 -10.83 0.67 8.27
CA HIS A 34 -9.43 1.03 8.42
C HIS A 34 -9.03 2.07 7.36
N LYS A 35 -8.28 3.12 7.74
CA LYS A 35 -7.76 4.09 6.77
C LYS A 35 -6.90 3.38 5.70
N PRO A 36 -6.93 3.80 4.43
CA PRO A 36 -6.01 3.24 3.44
C PRO A 36 -4.56 3.40 3.88
N ILE A 37 -3.74 2.41 3.56
CA ILE A 37 -2.34 2.33 3.97
C ILE A 37 -1.46 2.62 2.76
N ILE A 38 -0.46 3.47 2.92
CA ILE A 38 0.55 3.76 1.92
C ILE A 38 1.89 3.24 2.44
N PRO A 39 2.55 2.29 1.75
CA PRO A 39 3.94 1.96 2.05
C PRO A 39 4.81 3.21 1.87
N GLY A 40 5.66 3.53 2.85
CA GLY A 40 6.57 4.67 2.83
C GLY A 40 7.45 4.70 1.57
N PRO A 41 8.03 3.56 1.13
CA PRO A 41 8.72 3.47 -0.16
C PRO A 41 7.84 3.78 -1.39
N ALA A 42 6.55 3.41 -1.38
CA ALA A 42 5.63 3.77 -2.46
C ALA A 42 5.38 5.28 -2.49
N LEU A 43 5.19 5.89 -1.31
CA LEU A 43 5.08 7.34 -1.18
C LEU A 43 6.34 8.03 -1.73
N SER A 44 7.54 7.54 -1.38
CA SER A 44 8.79 8.15 -1.85
C SER A 44 8.99 7.99 -3.36
N GLN A 45 8.62 6.85 -3.95
CA GLN A 45 8.62 6.64 -5.39
C GLN A 45 7.68 7.61 -6.12
N ALA A 46 6.47 7.81 -5.60
CA ALA A 46 5.46 8.68 -6.19
C ALA A 46 5.72 10.19 -5.96
N TRP A 47 6.46 10.56 -4.91
CA TRP A 47 6.60 11.96 -4.49
C TRP A 47 7.30 12.82 -5.55
N ARG A 48 6.63 13.89 -5.99
CA ARG A 48 7.20 14.93 -6.85
C ARG A 48 6.77 16.28 -6.30
N THR A 49 7.74 17.04 -5.77
CA THR A 49 7.48 18.38 -5.23
C THR A 49 7.16 19.33 -6.38
N SER A 50 5.91 19.79 -6.46
CA SER A 50 5.51 20.85 -7.39
C SER A 50 4.32 21.64 -6.82
N PRO A 51 4.18 22.94 -7.16
CA PRO A 51 2.99 23.71 -6.79
C PRO A 51 1.68 23.08 -7.28
N LYS A 52 1.72 22.42 -8.45
CA LYS A 52 0.54 21.78 -9.06
C LYS A 52 0.02 20.58 -8.25
N THR A 53 0.90 19.89 -7.52
CA THR A 53 0.57 18.65 -6.80
C THR A 53 0.44 18.84 -5.30
N ALA A 54 0.87 19.98 -4.75
CA ALA A 54 0.92 20.24 -3.30
C ALA A 54 -0.45 20.06 -2.61
N TYR A 55 -1.52 20.61 -3.19
CA TYR A 55 -2.86 20.50 -2.61
C TYR A 55 -3.42 19.07 -2.69
N ALA A 56 -3.16 18.37 -3.80
CA ALA A 56 -3.56 16.97 -3.96
C ALA A 56 -2.87 16.07 -2.91
N TRP A 57 -1.56 16.24 -2.71
CA TRP A 57 -0.82 15.54 -1.67
C TRP A 57 -1.34 15.84 -0.27
N LYS A 58 -1.57 17.12 0.06
CA LYS A 58 -2.10 17.52 1.37
C LYS A 58 -3.43 16.83 1.67
N ARG A 59 -4.35 16.79 0.70
CA ARG A 59 -5.65 16.12 0.87
C ARG A 59 -5.50 14.62 1.03
N LEU A 60 -4.74 13.98 0.15
CA LEU A 60 -4.52 12.53 0.20
C LEU A 60 -3.93 12.09 1.55
N LEU A 61 -2.90 12.78 2.03
CA LEU A 61 -2.21 12.42 3.27
C LEU A 61 -3.06 12.61 4.54
N ALA A 62 -4.16 13.39 4.48
CA ALA A 62 -5.08 13.53 5.60
C ALA A 62 -5.95 12.27 5.82
N ASP A 63 -6.20 11.51 4.75
CA ASP A 63 -7.16 10.41 4.73
C ASP A 63 -6.52 9.02 4.91
N VAL A 64 -5.18 8.93 4.95
CA VAL A 64 -4.41 7.68 4.89
C VAL A 64 -3.48 7.49 6.10
N VAL A 65 -2.91 6.29 6.20
CA VAL A 65 -1.80 5.95 7.10
C VAL A 65 -0.56 5.67 6.25
N VAL A 66 0.57 6.31 6.56
CA VAL A 66 1.86 5.99 5.92
C VAL A 66 2.60 4.96 6.78
N TYR A 67 2.98 3.84 6.17
CA TYR A 67 3.56 2.69 6.86
C TYR A 67 5.07 2.51 6.56
N PRO A 68 5.91 2.18 7.56
CA PRO A 68 5.58 2.13 8.97
C PRO A 68 5.31 3.55 9.49
N VAL A 69 4.40 3.67 10.46
CA VAL A 69 4.22 4.95 11.14
C VAL A 69 5.46 5.19 11.98
N ALA A 70 6.26 6.21 11.65
CA ALA A 70 7.30 6.68 12.55
C ALA A 70 6.64 6.93 13.90
N ARG A 71 7.14 6.30 14.98
CA ARG A 71 6.56 6.45 16.34
C ARG A 71 6.31 7.92 16.58
N ALA A 72 5.05 8.34 16.47
CA ALA A 72 4.69 9.72 16.70
C ALA A 72 5.03 10.00 18.16
N ARG A 73 5.75 11.09 18.44
CA ARG A 73 6.02 11.50 19.82
C ARG A 73 4.72 11.70 20.62
N ASN A 74 3.60 11.88 19.93
CA ASN A 74 2.24 11.88 20.48
C ASN A 74 1.53 10.54 20.21
N LEU A 75 1.13 9.88 21.29
CA LEU A 75 0.36 8.64 21.28
C LEU A 75 -1.05 8.80 20.68
N ASP A 76 -1.57 10.04 20.63
CA ASP A 76 -2.91 10.34 20.09
C ASP A 76 -3.06 10.12 18.58
N ASN A 77 -1.95 10.06 17.85
CA ASN A 77 -1.91 9.82 16.40
C ASN A 77 -1.37 8.43 16.02
N VAL A 78 -1.22 7.53 16.99
CA VAL A 78 -0.80 6.15 16.70
C VAL A 78 -2.01 5.38 16.16
N PRO A 79 -1.88 4.68 15.01
CA PRO A 79 -2.94 3.81 14.54
C PRO A 79 -3.30 2.79 15.63
N ARG A 80 -4.60 2.64 15.93
CA ARG A 80 -5.08 1.60 16.84
C ARG A 80 -4.91 0.17 16.28
N CYS A 81 -4.56 0.07 15.01
CA CYS A 81 -4.26 -1.18 14.34
C CYS A 81 -2.85 -1.64 14.71
N LEU A 82 -2.75 -2.75 15.43
CA LEU A 82 -1.49 -3.37 15.87
C LEU A 82 -0.49 -3.52 14.70
N PRO A 83 -0.84 -4.15 13.55
CA PRO A 83 0.07 -4.21 12.41
C PRO A 83 0.61 -2.85 11.93
N CYS A 84 -0.23 -1.82 11.84
CA CYS A 84 0.23 -0.48 11.48
C CYS A 84 1.17 0.16 12.51
N ALA A 85 1.01 -0.16 13.79
CA ALA A 85 1.83 0.37 14.88
C ALA A 85 3.17 -0.38 15.03
N SER A 86 3.20 -1.67 14.68
CA SER A 86 4.37 -2.53 14.88
C SER A 86 5.44 -2.40 13.78
N GLY A 87 5.04 -2.08 12.54
CA GLY A 87 5.96 -2.08 11.41
C GLY A 87 6.41 -3.49 11.01
N VAL A 88 7.46 -3.58 10.18
CA VAL A 88 8.03 -4.85 9.70
C VAL A 88 9.22 -5.22 10.58
N ASP A 89 9.12 -6.36 11.27
CA ASP A 89 10.22 -6.93 12.04
C ASP A 89 11.18 -7.75 11.17
N THR A 90 12.21 -8.35 11.78
CA THR A 90 13.22 -9.11 11.04
C THR A 90 12.64 -10.31 10.29
N GLU A 91 11.64 -11.00 10.84
CA GLU A 91 11.01 -12.14 10.17
C GLU A 91 10.12 -11.68 9.01
N GLY A 92 9.44 -10.54 9.15
CA GLY A 92 8.74 -9.89 8.05
C GLY A 92 9.67 -9.50 6.90
N TRP A 93 10.87 -8.98 7.20
CA TRP A 93 11.86 -8.66 6.17
C TRP A 93 12.42 -9.90 5.46
N LYS A 94 12.63 -11.00 6.19
CA LYS A 94 13.02 -12.29 5.58
C LYS A 94 11.91 -12.82 4.67
N THR A 95 10.67 -12.81 5.16
CA THR A 95 9.49 -13.19 4.37
C THR A 95 9.41 -12.37 3.09
N LEU A 96 9.62 -11.05 3.17
CA LEU A 96 9.65 -10.18 2.00
C LEU A 96 10.77 -10.57 1.02
N GLY A 97 11.95 -10.94 1.51
CA GLY A 97 13.05 -11.47 0.70
C GLY A 97 12.68 -12.77 -0.01
N ASP A 98 12.01 -13.70 0.67
CA ASP A 98 11.52 -14.96 0.09
C ASP A 98 10.46 -14.69 -0.98
N MET A 99 9.52 -13.76 -0.74
CA MET A 99 8.53 -13.33 -1.73
C MET A 99 9.19 -12.80 -3.00
N ILE A 100 10.23 -11.97 -2.86
CA ILE A 100 11.02 -11.43 -3.98
C ILE A 100 11.70 -12.53 -4.78
N GLY A 101 12.25 -13.54 -4.10
CA GLY A 101 12.93 -14.67 -4.75
C GLY A 101 11.97 -15.66 -5.42
N ALA A 102 10.74 -15.79 -4.93
CA ALA A 102 9.79 -16.82 -5.36
C ALA A 102 8.71 -16.32 -6.33
N ALA A 103 8.43 -15.01 -6.38
CA ALA A 103 7.35 -14.47 -7.19
C ALA A 103 7.53 -14.80 -8.68
N ALA A 104 6.52 -15.42 -9.29
CA ALA A 104 6.49 -15.74 -10.71
C ALA A 104 6.08 -14.51 -11.53
N LEU A 105 6.97 -13.52 -11.60
CA LEU A 105 6.74 -12.27 -12.33
C LEU A 105 6.76 -12.48 -13.85
N PRO A 106 6.10 -11.60 -14.63
CA PRO A 106 6.21 -11.61 -16.08
C PRO A 106 7.67 -11.54 -16.56
N PRO A 107 8.08 -12.18 -17.67
CA PRO A 107 9.50 -12.36 -18.04
C PRO A 107 10.35 -11.09 -18.18
N LYS A 108 9.73 -9.93 -18.38
CA LYS A 108 10.42 -8.63 -18.53
C LYS A 108 10.44 -7.80 -17.25
N LYS A 109 9.72 -8.24 -16.21
CA LYS A 109 9.58 -7.54 -14.95
C LYS A 109 10.73 -7.89 -14.02
N ARG A 110 11.22 -6.89 -13.30
CA ARG A 110 12.20 -7.08 -12.24
C ARG A 110 11.45 -7.14 -10.92
N PRO A 111 11.92 -7.91 -9.95
CA PRO A 111 11.36 -7.86 -8.61
C PRO A 111 11.43 -6.44 -8.03
N ASP A 112 10.33 -6.01 -7.41
CA ASP A 112 10.17 -4.73 -6.73
C ASP A 112 9.81 -5.00 -5.25
N PRO A 113 10.70 -4.65 -4.30
CA PRO A 113 10.42 -4.81 -2.88
C PRO A 113 9.23 -3.96 -2.40
N VAL A 114 8.84 -2.90 -3.11
CA VAL A 114 7.68 -2.06 -2.75
C VAL A 114 6.36 -2.80 -2.99
N ASP A 115 6.26 -3.52 -4.10
CA ASP A 115 5.09 -4.33 -4.43
C ASP A 115 4.96 -5.52 -3.46
N ALA A 116 6.08 -6.19 -3.17
CA ALA A 116 6.12 -7.25 -2.15
C ALA A 116 5.73 -6.70 -0.76
N LEU A 117 6.22 -5.51 -0.39
CA LEU A 117 5.86 -4.86 0.86
C LEU A 117 4.36 -4.53 0.94
N ALA A 118 3.74 -4.07 -0.15
CA ALA A 118 2.31 -3.81 -0.18
C ALA A 118 1.49 -5.09 0.10
N VAL A 119 1.90 -6.22 -0.49
CA VAL A 119 1.32 -7.55 -0.22
C VAL A 119 1.52 -7.98 1.23
N LEU A 120 2.73 -7.86 1.76
CA LEU A 120 3.02 -8.24 3.14
C LEU A 120 2.22 -7.39 4.14
N ILE A 121 2.07 -6.09 3.89
CA ILE A 121 1.22 -5.21 4.70
C ILE A 121 -0.22 -5.72 4.70
N ALA A 122 -0.82 -5.96 3.54
CA ALA A 122 -2.20 -6.46 3.46
C ALA A 122 -2.36 -7.81 4.19
N ALA A 123 -1.43 -8.74 3.96
CA ALA A 123 -1.43 -10.06 4.61
C ALA A 123 -1.33 -9.94 6.15
N GLY A 124 -0.44 -9.06 6.65
CA GLY A 124 -0.27 -8.81 8.08
C GLY A 124 -1.50 -8.22 8.79
N HIS A 125 -2.46 -7.68 8.04
CA HIS A 125 -3.75 -7.21 8.56
C HIS A 125 -4.87 -8.28 8.48
N GLY A 126 -4.52 -9.50 8.05
CA GLY A 126 -5.45 -10.60 7.82
C GLY A 126 -6.19 -10.51 6.48
N GLY A 127 -5.55 -9.93 5.46
CA GLY A 127 -6.09 -9.79 4.11
C GLY A 127 -6.45 -8.35 3.73
N GLY A 128 -6.60 -8.12 2.42
CA GLY A 128 -6.74 -6.77 1.90
C GLY A 128 -6.91 -6.66 0.40
N SER A 129 -7.22 -5.45 -0.05
CA SER A 129 -7.12 -5.06 -1.45
C SER A 129 -5.92 -4.12 -1.66
N ILE A 130 -5.14 -4.37 -2.71
CA ILE A 130 -4.07 -3.49 -3.16
C ILE A 130 -4.55 -2.80 -4.42
N LEU A 131 -4.62 -1.48 -4.39
CA LEU A 131 -4.97 -0.68 -5.55
C LEU A 131 -3.69 -0.41 -6.32
N THR A 132 -3.67 -0.82 -7.58
CA THR A 132 -2.47 -0.83 -8.41
C THR A 132 -2.76 -0.62 -9.88
N SER A 133 -1.82 0.00 -10.59
CA SER A 133 -1.84 0.04 -12.06
C SER A 133 -1.33 -1.26 -12.68
N ASP A 134 -0.66 -2.13 -11.91
CA ASP A 134 -0.13 -3.41 -12.38
C ASP A 134 -0.64 -4.58 -11.53
N ARG A 135 -1.73 -5.17 -12.00
CA ARG A 135 -2.40 -6.26 -11.28
C ARG A 135 -1.55 -7.53 -11.25
N ASP A 136 -0.82 -7.80 -12.33
CA ASP A 136 -0.12 -9.07 -12.51
C ASP A 136 1.07 -9.17 -11.55
N ASP A 137 1.80 -8.07 -11.36
CA ASP A 137 2.92 -8.00 -10.41
C ASP A 137 2.43 -8.26 -8.97
N ILE A 138 1.35 -7.58 -8.54
CA ILE A 138 0.77 -7.79 -7.21
C ILE A 138 0.24 -9.21 -7.03
N GLN A 139 -0.40 -9.79 -8.05
CA GLN A 139 -0.90 -11.16 -7.99
C GLN A 139 0.24 -12.18 -7.88
N ALA A 140 1.35 -11.96 -8.58
CA ALA A 140 2.53 -12.82 -8.48
C ALA A 140 3.11 -12.82 -7.06
N TYR A 141 3.18 -11.66 -6.39
CA TYR A 141 3.59 -11.61 -4.99
C TYR A 141 2.56 -12.20 -4.04
N ALA A 142 1.26 -11.93 -4.23
CA ALA A 142 0.20 -12.51 -3.39
C ALA A 142 0.20 -14.05 -3.43
N ALA A 143 0.54 -14.64 -4.59
CA ALA A 143 0.65 -16.09 -4.75
C ALA A 143 1.76 -16.72 -3.89
N THR A 144 2.78 -15.96 -3.49
CA THR A 144 3.84 -16.43 -2.58
C THR A 144 3.38 -16.57 -1.13
N LEU A 145 2.22 -15.99 -0.77
CA LEU A 145 1.59 -16.07 0.54
C LEU A 145 0.20 -16.72 0.42
N PRO A 146 0.10 -18.04 0.19
CA PRO A 146 -1.17 -18.71 0.00
C PRO A 146 -2.07 -18.58 1.23
N GLY A 147 -3.36 -18.30 1.03
CA GLY A 147 -4.33 -18.10 2.11
C GLY A 147 -4.30 -16.72 2.77
N SER A 148 -3.46 -15.80 2.30
CA SER A 148 -3.34 -14.44 2.86
C SER A 148 -4.56 -13.54 2.67
N GLY A 149 -5.50 -13.90 1.78
CA GLY A 149 -6.70 -13.09 1.50
C GLY A 149 -6.38 -11.74 0.83
N VAL A 150 -5.23 -11.64 0.16
CA VAL A 150 -4.81 -10.44 -0.57
C VAL A 150 -5.33 -10.47 -2.01
N SER A 151 -5.84 -9.34 -2.48
CA SER A 151 -6.39 -9.16 -3.83
C SER A 151 -5.84 -7.89 -4.48
N ALA A 152 -5.64 -7.93 -5.79
CA ALA A 152 -5.24 -6.76 -6.58
C ALA A 152 -6.46 -6.12 -7.26
N VAL A 153 -6.57 -4.79 -7.17
CA VAL A 153 -7.63 -3.98 -7.76
C VAL A 153 -7.01 -2.98 -8.72
N ALA A 154 -7.35 -3.09 -10.00
CA ALA A 154 -6.84 -2.18 -11.03
C ALA A 154 -7.41 -0.76 -10.84
N VAL A 155 -6.54 0.24 -10.92
CA VAL A 155 -6.90 1.67 -10.91
C VAL A 155 -6.83 2.28 -12.30
#